data_AF-A0A381XL03-F1
#
_entry.id   AF-A0A381XL03-F1
#
_cell.length_a   1.000
_cell.length_b   1.000
_cell.length_c   1.000
_cell.angle_alpha   90.00
_cell.angle_beta   90.00
_cell.angle_gamma   90.00
#
_symmetry.space_group_name_H-M   'P 1'
#
loop_
_entity.id
_entity.type
_entity.pdbx_description
1 polymer ?
#
loop_
_entity_poly.entity_id
_entity_poly.type
_entity_poly.pdbx_seq_one_letter_code
_entity_poly.pdbx_strand_id
1 'polypeptide(L)'
;MYLAEDLQKKWGPVLGHEDLPPIKDNYRKAVTAVLLENQEKAMREQSSQEGMFGNLSEAAHANKTGGNVDTVDPVLISLVRRAMPNLIAYDVCGVQPMTGP
;
A
#
# COMPACT_ATOMS: atom_id res chain seq x y z
N MET A 1 -20.34 27.77 -1.36
CA MET A 1 -19.01 27.31 -0.93
C MET A 1 -18.97 26.93 0.56
N TYR A 2 -20.08 26.47 1.16
CA TYR A 2 -20.16 26.23 2.61
C TYR A 2 -19.23 25.09 3.10
N LEU A 3 -19.03 24.04 2.29
CA LEU A 3 -18.09 22.94 2.58
C LEU A 3 -16.60 23.35 2.54
N ALA A 4 -16.26 24.41 1.81
CA ALA A 4 -14.86 24.82 1.68
C ALA A 4 -14.34 25.52 2.94
N GLU A 5 -15.20 26.21 3.68
CA GLU A 5 -14.80 26.93 4.90
C GLU A 5 -14.42 25.97 6.03
N ASP A 6 -15.13 24.85 6.16
CA ASP A 6 -14.81 23.83 7.17
C ASP A 6 -13.54 23.06 6.83
N LEU A 7 -13.28 22.80 5.55
CA LEU A 7 -12.02 22.21 5.08
C LEU A 7 -10.84 23.19 5.25
N GLN A 8 -11.05 24.48 5.01
CA GLN A 8 -10.03 25.50 5.27
C GLN A 8 -9.68 25.61 6.75
N LYS A 9 -10.64 25.40 7.67
CA LYS A 9 -10.37 25.31 9.11
C LYS A 9 -9.56 24.07 9.47
N LYS A 10 -9.96 22.88 8.96
CA LYS A 10 -9.26 21.60 9.18
C LYS A 10 -7.80 21.68 8.73
N TRP A 11 -7.56 22.22 7.54
CA TRP A 11 -6.23 22.32 6.92
C TRP A 11 -5.51 23.65 7.20
N GLY A 12 -6.05 24.50 8.09
CA GLY A 12 -5.51 25.82 8.42
C GLY A 12 -4.02 25.83 8.80
N PRO A 13 -3.54 24.90 9.65
CA PRO A 13 -2.11 24.81 10.01
C PRO A 13 -1.18 24.57 8.81
N VAL A 14 -1.65 23.87 7.78
CA VAL A 14 -0.86 23.55 6.57
C VAL A 14 -0.94 24.69 5.56
N LEU A 15 -2.13 25.29 5.39
CA LEU A 15 -2.37 26.38 4.44
C LEU A 15 -1.71 27.71 4.86
N GLY A 16 -1.37 27.87 6.15
CA GLY A 16 -0.76 29.07 6.72
C GLY A 16 0.62 28.86 7.32
N HIS A 17 1.31 27.76 6.97
CA HIS A 17 2.62 27.45 7.52
C HIS A 17 3.68 28.48 7.11
N GLU A 18 4.51 28.94 8.05
CA GLU A 18 5.45 30.06 7.84
C GLU A 18 6.54 29.76 6.81
N ASP A 19 6.92 28.49 6.68
CA ASP A 19 7.93 28.03 5.69
C ASP A 19 7.42 28.01 4.24
N LEU A 20 6.12 28.21 4.01
CA LEU A 20 5.51 28.17 2.69
C LEU A 20 5.03 29.56 2.23
N PRO A 21 5.14 29.89 0.93
CA PRO A 21 4.67 31.16 0.41
C PRO A 21 3.15 31.30 0.61
N PRO A 22 2.66 32.46 1.09
CA PRO A 22 1.25 32.63 1.44
C PRO A 22 0.34 32.61 0.20
N ILE A 23 -0.74 31.83 0.28
CA ILE A 23 -1.76 31.77 -0.77
C ILE A 23 -2.68 33.00 -0.65
N LYS A 24 -2.50 33.95 -1.57
CA LYS A 24 -3.25 35.23 -1.62
C LYS A 24 -4.69 35.09 -2.13
N ASP A 25 -4.93 34.13 -3.02
CA ASP A 25 -6.24 33.92 -3.66
C ASP A 25 -7.10 32.94 -2.84
N ASN A 26 -8.29 33.41 -2.42
CA ASN A 26 -9.23 32.63 -1.64
C ASN A 26 -9.76 31.40 -2.41
N TYR A 27 -9.91 31.50 -3.74
CA TYR A 27 -10.34 30.38 -4.57
C TYR A 27 -9.28 29.28 -4.60
N ARG A 28 -8.01 29.65 -4.82
CA ARG A 28 -6.88 28.70 -4.78
C ARG A 28 -6.76 28.05 -3.41
N LYS A 29 -6.94 28.81 -2.32
CA LYS A 29 -6.94 28.27 -0.95
C LYS A 29 -8.05 27.22 -0.75
N ALA A 30 -9.26 27.47 -1.25
CA ALA A 30 -10.36 26.50 -1.20
C ALA A 30 -10.05 25.22 -2.00
N VAL A 31 -9.52 25.34 -3.22
CA VAL A 31 -9.16 24.18 -4.05
C VAL A 31 -8.04 23.36 -3.42
N THR A 32 -7.01 24.01 -2.86
CA THR A 32 -5.92 23.31 -2.16
C THR A 32 -6.44 22.56 -0.93
N ALA A 33 -7.36 23.14 -0.16
CA ALA A 33 -7.98 22.45 0.97
C ALA A 33 -8.77 21.19 0.55
N VAL A 34 -9.49 21.26 -0.57
CA VAL A 34 -10.21 20.11 -1.14
C VAL A 34 -9.25 19.04 -1.66
N LEU A 35 -8.13 19.44 -2.28
CA LEU A 35 -7.11 18.50 -2.74
C LEU A 35 -6.48 17.73 -1.58
N LEU A 36 -6.13 18.42 -0.49
CA LEU A 36 -5.57 17.80 0.71
C LEU A 36 -6.55 16.80 1.34
N GLU A 37 -7.84 17.14 1.40
CA GLU A 37 -8.88 16.22 1.88
C GLU A 37 -9.00 14.96 1.03
N ASN A 38 -8.97 15.11 -0.29
CA ASN A 38 -9.03 13.97 -1.20
C ASN A 38 -7.78 13.09 -1.10
N GLN A 39 -6.61 13.69 -0.86
CA GLN A 39 -5.36 12.97 -0.66
C GLN A 39 -5.40 12.14 0.64
N GLU A 40 -5.88 12.71 1.75
CA GLU A 40 -6.03 11.98 3.02
C GLU A 40 -6.97 10.78 2.88
N LYS A 41 -8.12 10.98 2.22
CA LYS A 41 -9.08 9.91 1.94
C LYS A 41 -8.48 8.81 1.07
N ALA A 42 -7.78 9.19 -0.01
CA ALA A 42 -7.12 8.22 -0.88
C ALA A 42 -6.04 7.41 -0.16
N MET A 43 -5.24 8.04 0.72
CA MET A 43 -4.22 7.34 1.52
C MET A 43 -4.86 6.36 2.51
N ARG A 44 -5.97 6.76 3.15
CA ARG A 44 -6.71 5.89 4.08
C ARG A 44 -7.39 4.74 3.34
N GLU A 45 -7.96 4.99 2.18
CA GLU A 45 -8.55 3.96 1.33
C GLU A 45 -7.47 2.98 0.83
N GLN A 46 -6.31 3.47 0.41
CA GLN A 46 -5.18 2.63 0.02
C GLN A 46 -4.72 1.72 1.17
N SER A 47 -4.56 2.24 2.39
CA SER A 47 -4.24 1.41 3.57
C SER A 47 -5.31 0.35 3.85
N SER A 48 -6.58 0.63 3.53
CA SER A 48 -7.67 -0.33 3.70
C SER A 48 -7.74 -1.35 2.56
N GLN A 49 -7.30 -0.97 1.37
CA GLN A 49 -7.32 -1.77 0.14
C GLN A 49 -6.11 -2.69 0.01
N GLU A 50 -5.03 -2.46 0.77
CA GLU A 50 -4.00 -3.47 1.02
C GLU A 50 -4.57 -4.73 1.71
N GLY A 51 -5.75 -4.65 2.34
CA GLY A 51 -6.51 -5.81 2.80
C GLY A 51 -7.33 -6.54 1.73
N MET A 52 -7.49 -5.98 0.52
CA MET A 52 -8.40 -6.52 -0.52
C MET A 52 -7.74 -7.48 -1.51
N PHE A 53 -6.41 -7.51 -1.63
CA PHE A 53 -5.71 -8.63 -2.28
C PHE A 53 -5.45 -9.74 -1.25
N GLY A 54 -6.55 -10.28 -0.73
CA GLY A 54 -6.72 -11.55 -0.05
C GLY A 54 -5.63 -11.97 0.92
N ASN A 55 -5.87 -11.81 2.23
CA ASN A 55 -5.37 -12.69 3.31
C ASN A 55 -3.91 -13.17 3.20
N LEU A 56 -2.99 -12.40 2.60
CA LEU A 56 -1.58 -12.70 2.65
C LEU A 56 -1.04 -12.07 3.93
N SER A 57 -1.43 -12.67 5.05
CA SER A 57 -0.76 -12.51 6.34
C SER A 57 0.62 -13.19 6.31
N GLU A 58 1.41 -12.90 5.29
CA GLU A 58 2.85 -12.93 5.47
C GLU A 58 3.14 -11.67 6.28
N ALA A 59 3.76 -11.84 7.44
CA ALA A 59 4.10 -10.73 8.32
C ALA A 59 4.94 -9.71 7.55
N ALA A 60 4.30 -8.72 6.94
CA ALA A 60 4.98 -7.64 6.25
C ALA A 60 5.92 -7.02 7.27
N HIS A 61 7.19 -6.90 6.92
CA HIS A 61 8.13 -6.16 7.73
C HIS A 61 7.62 -4.73 7.78
N ALA A 62 6.98 -4.36 8.90
CA ALA A 62 6.64 -2.98 9.16
C ALA A 62 7.93 -2.17 8.99
N ASN A 63 7.91 -1.19 8.09
CA ASN A 63 9.05 -0.35 7.79
C ASN A 63 9.30 0.59 8.99
N LYS A 64 9.79 0.04 10.10
CA LYS A 64 10.05 0.75 11.36
C LYS A 64 11.37 1.49 11.22
N THR A 65 11.35 2.61 10.49
CA THR A 65 12.52 3.49 10.40
C THR A 65 12.64 4.33 11.69
N GLY A 66 12.91 3.70 12.84
CA GLY A 66 13.43 4.33 14.07
C GLY A 66 12.74 5.56 14.67
N GLY A 67 11.59 6.01 14.16
CA GLY A 67 10.93 7.26 14.53
C GLY A 67 9.44 7.25 14.20
N ASN A 68 8.71 8.24 14.70
CA ASN A 68 7.24 8.35 14.59
C ASN A 68 6.81 8.90 13.20
N VAL A 69 7.45 8.42 12.13
CA VAL A 69 7.18 8.80 10.75
C VAL A 69 6.55 7.60 10.06
N ASP A 70 5.30 7.73 9.65
CA ASP A 70 4.64 6.74 8.80
C ASP A 70 5.27 6.78 7.40
N THR A 71 6.08 5.76 7.09
CA THR A 71 6.58 5.50 5.74
C THR A 71 5.54 4.76 4.91
N VAL A 72 5.64 4.90 3.59
CA VAL A 72 4.82 4.13 2.64
C VAL A 72 5.07 2.63 2.83
N ASP A 73 3.99 1.86 2.99
CA ASP A 73 4.07 0.41 3.12
C ASP A 73 4.61 -0.22 1.81
N PRO A 74 5.46 -1.26 1.91
CA PRO A 74 6.05 -1.87 0.73
C PRO A 74 4.99 -2.59 -0.11
N VAL A 75 4.91 -2.26 -1.39
CA VAL A 75 4.04 -2.94 -2.35
C VAL A 75 4.49 -4.40 -2.50
N LEU A 76 3.71 -5.34 -1.99
CA LEU A 76 3.98 -6.77 -2.08
C LEU A 76 3.71 -7.27 -3.51
N ILE A 77 4.77 -7.68 -4.21
CA ILE A 77 4.69 -8.41 -5.48
C ILE A 77 4.78 -9.91 -5.15
N SER A 78 3.72 -10.66 -5.45
CA SER A 78 3.67 -12.09 -5.12
C SER A 78 4.74 -12.88 -5.87
N LEU A 79 5.48 -13.73 -5.15
CA LEU A 79 6.40 -14.69 -5.79
C LEU A 79 5.60 -15.87 -6.35
N VAL A 80 5.66 -16.06 -7.67
CA VAL A 80 5.05 -17.22 -8.34
C VAL A 80 6.05 -18.40 -8.32
N ARG A 81 5.66 -19.53 -7.71
CA ARG A 81 6.44 -20.78 -7.81
C ARG A 81 6.13 -21.52 -9.12
N ARG A 82 7.13 -22.14 -9.72
CA ARG A 82 6.93 -23.07 -10.86
C ARG A 82 6.36 -24.40 -10.35
N ALA A 83 5.37 -24.95 -11.03
CA ALA A 83 4.86 -26.30 -10.73
C ALA A 83 5.89 -27.36 -11.18
N MET A 84 6.07 -28.43 -10.40
CA MET A 84 6.85 -29.59 -10.82
C MET A 84 5.98 -30.50 -11.68
N PRO A 85 6.50 -31.07 -12.80
CA PRO A 85 5.74 -31.97 -13.65
C PRO A 85 5.49 -33.32 -12.97
N ASN A 86 4.38 -33.98 -13.33
CA ASN A 86 4.04 -35.31 -12.82
C ASN A 86 4.95 -36.39 -13.42
N LEU A 87 5.38 -37.34 -12.60
CA LEU A 87 6.26 -38.44 -13.00
C LEU A 87 5.46 -39.75 -13.12
N ILE A 88 5.56 -40.43 -14.26
CA ILE A 88 4.91 -41.73 -14.54
C ILE A 88 5.91 -42.89 -14.65
N ALA A 89 7.07 -42.77 -13.99
CA ALA A 89 8.21 -43.65 -14.24
C ALA A 89 7.94 -45.14 -13.98
N TYR A 90 7.14 -45.47 -12.95
CA TYR A 90 6.83 -46.86 -12.58
C TYR A 90 5.57 -47.43 -13.26
N ASP A 91 4.83 -46.62 -14.02
CA ASP A 91 3.64 -47.06 -14.74
C ASP A 91 4.00 -47.73 -16.08
N VAL A 92 5.15 -47.36 -16.66
CA VAL A 92 5.59 -47.83 -17.97
C VAL A 92 6.60 -48.99 -17.86
N CYS A 93 7.46 -48.97 -16.84
CA CYS A 93 8.52 -49.95 -16.68
C CYS A 93 8.47 -50.57 -15.28
N GLY A 94 8.41 -51.90 -15.23
CA GLY A 94 8.62 -52.65 -13.99
C GLY A 94 10.06 -52.47 -13.54
N VAL A 95 10.25 -52.12 -12.27
CA VAL A 95 11.58 -52.09 -11.66
C VAL A 95 11.73 -53.28 -10.73
N GLN A 96 12.83 -54.01 -10.87
CA GLN A 96 13.21 -55.01 -9.89
C GLN A 96 14.06 -54.30 -8.82
N PRO A 97 13.60 -54.21 -7.56
CA PRO A 97 14.38 -53.59 -6.51
C PRO A 97 15.69 -54.36 -6.33
N MET A 98 16.82 -53.68 -6.50
CA MET A 98 18.14 -54.28 -6.31
C MET A 98 18.46 -54.34 -4.81
N THR A 99 18.88 -55.51 -4.32
CA THR A 99 19.32 -55.75 -2.94
C THR A 99 20.84 -55.61 -2.74
N GLY A 100 21.56 -55.16 -3.78
CA GLY A 100 22.99 -54.84 -3.77
C GLY A 100 23.37 -54.02 -5.02
N PRO A 101 24.54 -53.37 -5.04
CA PRO A 101 25.04 -52.65 -6.22
C PRO A 101 25.30 -53.57 -7.42
#